data_AF-A0A536L8Q4-F1
#
_entry.id   AF-A0A536L8Q4-F1
#
_cell.length_a   1.000
_cell.length_b   1.000
_cell.length_c   1.000
_cell.angle_alpha   90.00
_cell.angle_beta   90.00
_cell.angle_gamma   90.00
#
_symmetry.space_group_name_H-M   'P 1'
#
loop_
_entity.id
_entity.type
_entity.pdbx_description
1 polymer ?
#
loop_
_entity_poly.entity_id
_entity_poly.type
_entity_poly.pdbx_seq_one_letter_code
_entity_poly.pdbx_strand_id
1 'polypeptide(L)'
;MMFHLGMWRERMRNALTEIAEGGEQTTVPPAVDEVNQVNDAELANGIGTPLADAAARCDHLLSEIAELYAKLGERPIRWNESKTTTVAVLRNSYTHPRLHIYQYLVENGETERARKLFEEAVADMKAAQAPDFVMGVVLYNLATVRAQEGRKDDALDLLREAIAHRPDARANAAGDSDFGDLREDARFVELTKA
;
A
#
# COMPACT_ATOMS: atom_id res chain seq x y z
N MET A 1 -3.05 -5.23 13.66
CA MET A 1 -3.16 -5.41 12.19
C MET A 1 -4.60 -5.53 11.70
N MET A 2 -5.34 -6.63 11.94
CA MET A 2 -6.65 -6.83 11.26
C MET A 2 -7.68 -5.72 11.53
N PHE A 3 -7.81 -5.26 12.77
CA PHE A 3 -8.72 -4.15 13.07
C PHE A 3 -8.41 -2.88 12.24
N HIS A 4 -7.12 -2.50 12.14
CA HIS A 4 -6.64 -1.38 11.32
C HIS A 4 -7.01 -1.55 9.84
N LEU A 5 -6.82 -2.75 9.27
CA LEU A 5 -7.20 -3.02 7.89
C LEU A 5 -8.71 -2.88 7.68
N GLY A 6 -9.51 -3.30 8.66
CA GLY A 6 -10.97 -3.14 8.66
C GLY A 6 -11.37 -1.67 8.61
N MET A 7 -10.77 -0.81 9.43
CA MET A 7 -11.04 0.63 9.44
C MET A 7 -10.75 1.28 8.08
N TRP A 8 -9.61 0.96 7.47
CA TRP A 8 -9.24 1.49 6.16
C TRP A 8 -10.13 0.98 5.03
N ARG A 9 -10.56 -0.28 5.09
CA ARG A 9 -11.52 -0.85 4.13
C ARG A 9 -12.91 -0.24 4.31
N GLU A 10 -13.37 -0.03 5.53
CA GLU A 10 -14.67 0.63 5.78
C GLU A 10 -14.70 2.05 5.22
N ARG A 11 -13.63 2.82 5.43
CA ARG A 11 -13.52 4.16 4.84
C ARG A 11 -13.54 4.14 3.31
N MET A 12 -12.85 3.18 2.68
CA MET A 12 -12.90 2.99 1.23
C MET A 12 -14.31 2.61 0.76
N ARG A 13 -14.95 1.64 1.44
CA ARG A 13 -16.31 1.20 1.13
C ARG A 13 -17.30 2.36 1.19
N ASN A 14 -17.25 3.17 2.24
CA ASN A 14 -18.08 4.36 2.41
C ASN A 14 -17.86 5.38 1.28
N ALA A 15 -16.62 5.68 0.92
CA ALA A 15 -16.32 6.59 -0.19
C ALA A 15 -16.88 6.06 -1.53
N LEU A 16 -16.76 4.76 -1.79
CA LEU A 16 -17.35 4.15 -3.00
C LEU A 16 -18.88 4.17 -2.97
N THR A 17 -19.51 3.97 -1.81
CA THR A 17 -20.96 4.08 -1.64
C THR A 17 -21.46 5.49 -1.96
N GLU A 18 -20.83 6.54 -1.43
CA GLU A 18 -21.22 7.93 -1.73
C GLU A 18 -21.16 8.23 -3.23
N ILE A 19 -20.12 7.73 -3.90
CA ILE A 19 -19.95 7.89 -5.36
C ILE A 19 -21.02 7.08 -6.12
N ALA A 20 -21.40 5.89 -5.63
CA ALA A 20 -22.45 5.07 -6.22
C ALA A 20 -23.83 5.71 -6.13
N GLU A 21 -24.09 6.42 -5.03
CA GLU A 21 -25.35 7.13 -4.78
C GLU A 21 -25.42 8.48 -5.52
N GLY A 22 -24.33 8.91 -6.15
CA GLY A 22 -24.25 10.17 -6.90
C GLY A 22 -24.17 11.41 -6.01
N GLY A 23 -23.87 11.23 -4.72
CA GLY A 23 -23.70 12.32 -3.76
C GLY A 23 -22.32 12.98 -3.86
N GLU A 24 -22.12 14.05 -3.09
CA GLU A 24 -20.77 14.58 -2.87
C GLU A 24 -19.95 13.59 -2.03
N GLN A 25 -18.72 13.27 -2.47
CA GLN A 25 -17.84 12.34 -1.75
C GLN A 25 -17.26 13.00 -0.48
N THR A 26 -17.97 12.95 0.64
CA THR A 26 -17.49 13.49 1.92
C THR A 26 -16.50 12.59 2.65
N THR A 27 -16.54 11.28 2.39
CA THR A 27 -15.60 10.33 2.96
C THR A 27 -14.27 10.40 2.21
N VAL A 28 -13.27 10.98 2.86
CA VAL A 28 -11.89 11.09 2.39
C VAL A 28 -10.92 10.51 3.43
N PRO A 29 -9.74 10.01 3.02
CA PRO A 29 -8.72 9.58 3.97
C PRO A 29 -8.21 10.77 4.81
N PRO A 30 -7.69 10.53 6.03
CA PRO A 30 -7.00 11.54 6.80
C PRO A 30 -5.85 12.18 6.01
N ALA A 31 -5.52 13.43 6.35
CA ALA A 31 -4.34 14.11 5.81
C ALA A 31 -3.06 13.32 6.14
N VAL A 32 -2.03 13.42 5.27
CA VAL A 32 -0.81 12.61 5.37
C VAL A 32 -0.04 12.87 6.68
N ASP A 33 -0.05 14.10 7.16
CA ASP A 33 0.56 14.52 8.43
C ASP A 33 -0.25 14.13 9.67
N GLU A 34 -1.56 13.89 9.52
CA GLU A 34 -2.46 13.48 10.60
C GLU A 34 -2.69 11.95 10.63
N VAL A 35 -2.32 11.24 9.57
CA VAL A 35 -2.70 9.83 9.36
C VAL A 35 -2.25 8.92 10.51
N ASN A 36 -1.07 9.16 11.08
CA ASN A 36 -0.55 8.37 12.19
C ASN A 36 -1.37 8.62 13.47
N GLN A 37 -1.67 9.89 13.78
CA GLN A 37 -2.49 10.24 14.93
C GLN A 37 -3.89 9.64 14.83
N VAL A 38 -4.51 9.70 13.63
CA VAL A 38 -5.83 9.11 13.40
C VAL A 38 -5.78 7.59 13.55
N ASN A 39 -4.80 6.92 12.94
CA ASN A 39 -4.63 5.46 13.06
C ASN A 39 -4.45 5.04 14.52
N ASP A 40 -3.63 5.75 15.29
CA ASP A 40 -3.37 5.42 16.71
C ASP A 40 -4.62 5.59 17.56
N ALA A 41 -5.38 6.67 17.35
CA ALA A 41 -6.65 6.89 18.04
C ALA A 41 -7.70 5.83 17.67
N GLU A 42 -7.77 5.43 16.40
CA GLU A 42 -8.70 4.39 15.94
C GLU A 42 -8.32 3.00 16.47
N LEU A 43 -7.03 2.68 16.55
CA LEU A 43 -6.54 1.41 17.08
C LEU A 43 -7.00 1.15 18.51
N ALA A 44 -7.09 2.20 19.34
CA ALA A 44 -7.59 2.09 20.71
C ALA A 44 -9.05 1.59 20.76
N ASN A 45 -9.87 1.94 19.76
CA ASN A 45 -11.25 1.47 19.67
C ASN A 45 -11.37 -0.02 19.32
N GLY A 46 -10.29 -0.62 18.83
CA GLY A 46 -10.22 -2.05 18.52
C GLY A 46 -9.85 -2.94 19.70
N ILE A 47 -9.46 -2.36 20.84
CA ILE A 47 -9.04 -3.12 22.02
C ILE A 47 -10.19 -4.04 22.49
N GLY A 48 -9.88 -5.33 22.61
CA GLY A 48 -10.85 -6.36 23.00
C GLY A 48 -11.64 -6.98 21.85
N THR A 49 -11.47 -6.51 20.61
CA THR A 49 -12.05 -7.16 19.42
C THR A 49 -11.32 -8.49 19.16
N PRO A 50 -12.03 -9.64 19.13
CA PRO A 50 -11.41 -10.91 18.78
C PRO A 50 -10.80 -10.87 17.38
N LEU A 51 -9.64 -11.51 17.21
CA LEU A 51 -8.95 -11.53 15.91
C LEU A 51 -9.83 -12.12 14.80
N ALA A 52 -10.60 -13.17 15.11
CA ALA A 52 -11.52 -13.81 14.18
C ALA A 52 -12.61 -12.82 13.70
N ASP A 53 -13.15 -12.01 14.59
CA ASP A 53 -14.18 -11.02 14.27
C ASP A 53 -13.60 -9.88 13.42
N ALA A 54 -12.41 -9.39 13.78
CA ALA A 54 -11.71 -8.38 13.00
C ALA A 54 -11.36 -8.89 11.58
N ALA A 55 -10.96 -10.16 11.46
CA ALA A 55 -10.69 -10.79 10.18
C ALA A 55 -11.96 -10.98 9.35
N ALA A 56 -13.04 -11.51 9.94
CA ALA A 56 -14.33 -11.68 9.27
C ALA A 56 -14.87 -10.33 8.75
N ARG A 57 -14.75 -9.27 9.55
CA ARG A 57 -15.11 -7.91 9.11
C ARG A 57 -14.26 -7.43 7.94
N CYS A 58 -12.95 -7.66 7.97
CA CYS A 58 -12.06 -7.30 6.87
C CYS A 58 -12.45 -8.00 5.56
N ASP A 59 -12.78 -9.28 5.61
CA ASP A 59 -13.14 -10.08 4.43
C ASP A 59 -14.50 -9.67 3.87
N HIS A 60 -15.46 -9.41 4.76
CA HIS A 60 -16.76 -8.87 4.38
C HIS A 60 -16.61 -7.53 3.65
N LEU A 61 -15.88 -6.58 4.25
CA LEU A 61 -15.66 -5.25 3.65
C LEU A 61 -14.91 -5.33 2.31
N LEU A 62 -13.94 -6.24 2.17
CA LEU A 62 -13.24 -6.44 0.89
C LEU A 62 -14.21 -6.90 -0.20
N SER A 63 -15.14 -7.79 0.15
CA SER A 63 -16.17 -8.28 -0.78
C SER A 63 -17.10 -7.13 -1.21
N GLU A 64 -17.55 -6.30 -0.27
CA GLU A 64 -18.37 -5.12 -0.59
C GLU A 64 -17.63 -4.12 -1.48
N ILE A 65 -16.35 -3.85 -1.22
CA ILE A 65 -15.51 -2.98 -2.05
C ILE A 65 -15.41 -3.54 -3.47
N ALA A 66 -15.18 -4.84 -3.62
CA ALA A 66 -15.08 -5.48 -4.92
C ALA A 66 -16.40 -5.39 -5.72
N GLU A 67 -17.54 -5.61 -5.05
CA GLU A 67 -18.87 -5.48 -5.67
C GLU A 67 -19.20 -4.04 -6.06
N LEU A 68 -18.90 -3.07 -5.20
CA LEU A 68 -19.07 -1.64 -5.49
C LEU A 68 -18.17 -1.23 -6.66
N TYR A 69 -16.89 -1.60 -6.62
CA TYR A 69 -15.96 -1.30 -7.71
C TYR A 69 -16.41 -1.94 -9.03
N ALA A 70 -16.91 -3.17 -9.03
CA ALA A 70 -17.42 -3.82 -10.23
C ALA A 70 -18.63 -3.07 -10.86
N LYS A 71 -19.48 -2.46 -10.03
CA LYS A 71 -20.61 -1.63 -10.50
C LYS A 71 -20.17 -0.24 -10.97
N LEU A 72 -19.18 0.33 -10.29
CA LEU A 72 -18.70 1.68 -10.55
C LEU A 72 -17.74 1.73 -11.74
N GLY A 73 -16.85 0.75 -11.88
CA GLY A 73 -15.71 0.80 -12.78
C GLY A 73 -14.79 1.98 -12.49
N GLU A 74 -13.93 2.29 -13.44
CA GLU A 74 -12.92 3.34 -13.29
C GLU A 74 -13.54 4.74 -13.37
N ARG A 75 -13.25 5.57 -12.36
CA ARG A 75 -13.72 6.96 -12.26
C ARG A 75 -12.85 7.79 -11.30
N PRO A 76 -12.95 9.13 -11.34
CA PRO A 76 -12.27 9.99 -10.38
C PRO A 76 -12.70 9.74 -8.93
N ILE A 77 -11.77 9.89 -7.99
CA ILE A 77 -12.02 9.82 -6.54
C ILE A 77 -11.11 10.81 -5.79
N ARG A 78 -11.61 11.38 -4.70
CA ARG A 78 -10.81 12.13 -3.71
C ARG A 78 -10.19 11.13 -2.73
N TRP A 79 -8.97 10.68 -2.99
CA TRP A 79 -8.28 9.72 -2.11
C TRP A 79 -6.76 9.94 -2.06
N ASN A 80 -6.30 10.96 -1.32
CA ASN A 80 -4.89 11.37 -1.26
C ASN A 80 -4.28 11.53 -2.67
N GLU A 81 -3.17 10.84 -2.94
CA GLU A 81 -2.49 10.80 -4.23
C GLU A 81 -3.23 9.92 -5.25
N SER A 82 -4.11 9.02 -4.81
CA SER A 82 -4.90 8.17 -5.70
C SER A 82 -6.03 8.99 -6.33
N LYS A 83 -5.90 9.27 -7.63
CA LYS A 83 -6.86 10.11 -8.36
C LYS A 83 -8.01 9.34 -9.00
N THR A 84 -7.91 8.01 -9.04
CA THR A 84 -8.94 7.14 -9.62
C THR A 84 -9.29 5.98 -8.69
N THR A 85 -10.49 5.45 -8.86
CA THR A 85 -11.01 4.31 -8.09
C THR A 85 -10.10 3.09 -8.18
N THR A 86 -9.54 2.76 -9.34
CA THR A 86 -8.61 1.61 -9.50
C THR A 86 -7.39 1.78 -8.62
N VAL A 87 -6.72 2.94 -8.71
CA VAL A 87 -5.52 3.21 -7.91
C VAL A 87 -5.87 3.24 -6.42
N ALA A 88 -7.00 3.84 -6.06
CA ALA A 88 -7.43 3.94 -4.67
C ALA A 88 -7.75 2.57 -4.06
N VAL A 89 -8.53 1.73 -4.75
CA VAL A 89 -8.90 0.39 -4.30
C VAL A 89 -7.67 -0.52 -4.21
N LEU A 90 -6.83 -0.57 -5.23
CA LEU A 90 -5.62 -1.40 -5.21
C LEU A 90 -4.67 -0.96 -4.09
N ARG A 91 -4.45 0.35 -3.90
CA ARG A 91 -3.59 0.81 -2.81
C ARG A 91 -4.16 0.50 -1.44
N ASN A 92 -5.44 0.78 -1.22
CA ASN A 92 -6.09 0.61 0.07
C ASN A 92 -6.24 -0.87 0.47
N SER A 93 -6.63 -1.72 -0.48
CA SER A 93 -7.09 -3.09 -0.20
C SER A 93 -6.17 -4.20 -0.72
N TYR A 94 -5.17 -3.88 -1.54
CA TYR A 94 -4.18 -4.84 -2.04
C TYR A 94 -2.74 -4.54 -1.56
N THR A 95 -2.20 -3.34 -1.81
CA THR A 95 -0.79 -3.04 -1.46
C THR A 95 -0.61 -2.69 0.01
N HIS A 96 -1.49 -1.88 0.61
CA HIS A 96 -1.40 -1.49 2.02
C HIS A 96 -1.50 -2.69 2.99
N PRO A 97 -2.45 -3.65 2.84
CA PRO A 97 -2.47 -4.84 3.69
C PRO A 97 -1.20 -5.68 3.59
N ARG A 98 -0.60 -5.78 2.38
CA ARG A 98 0.64 -6.54 2.18
C ARG A 98 1.82 -5.94 2.92
N LEU A 99 1.89 -4.63 3.10
CA LEU A 99 2.91 -4.00 3.94
C LEU A 99 2.83 -4.49 5.39
N HIS A 100 1.62 -4.55 5.96
CA HIS A 100 1.43 -5.03 7.33
C HIS A 100 1.67 -6.53 7.47
N ILE A 101 1.25 -7.32 6.47
CA ILE A 101 1.52 -8.77 6.44
C ILE A 101 3.02 -9.02 6.32
N TYR A 102 3.73 -8.25 5.51
CA TYR A 102 5.19 -8.30 5.40
C TYR A 102 5.85 -8.07 6.76
N GLN A 103 5.52 -6.95 7.43
CA GLN A 103 6.04 -6.62 8.76
C GLN A 103 5.78 -7.74 9.76
N TYR A 104 4.54 -8.24 9.83
CA TYR A 104 4.18 -9.36 10.69
C TYR A 104 5.03 -10.61 10.40
N LEU A 105 5.20 -10.99 9.13
CA LEU A 105 6.00 -12.16 8.76
C LEU A 105 7.47 -11.99 9.16
N VAL A 106 8.06 -10.81 8.93
CA VAL A 106 9.45 -10.51 9.33
C VAL A 106 9.62 -10.59 10.84
N GLU A 107 8.71 -9.97 11.61
CA GLU A 107 8.73 -10.01 13.08
C GLU A 107 8.65 -11.43 13.65
N ASN A 108 8.03 -12.36 12.92
CA ASN A 108 7.90 -13.77 13.31
C ASN A 108 9.00 -14.66 12.69
N GLY A 109 10.03 -14.08 12.07
CA GLY A 109 11.15 -14.82 11.47
C GLY A 109 10.78 -15.55 10.17
N GLU A 110 9.63 -15.25 9.58
CA GLU A 110 9.13 -15.86 8.35
C GLU A 110 9.60 -15.10 7.09
N THR A 111 10.88 -14.70 7.06
CA THR A 111 11.46 -13.81 6.04
C THR A 111 11.25 -14.32 4.62
N GLU A 112 11.30 -15.63 4.40
CA GLU A 112 11.07 -16.24 3.09
C GLU A 112 9.64 -16.02 2.58
N ARG A 113 8.64 -16.14 3.46
CA ARG A 113 7.24 -15.85 3.13
C ARG A 113 7.03 -14.36 2.92
N ALA A 114 7.69 -13.54 3.74
CA ALA A 114 7.64 -12.08 3.62
C ALA A 114 8.18 -11.61 2.25
N ARG A 115 9.33 -12.14 1.84
CA ARG A 115 9.95 -11.91 0.53
C ARG A 115 9.02 -12.28 -0.61
N LYS A 116 8.47 -13.49 -0.57
CA LYS A 116 7.56 -14.01 -1.61
C LYS A 116 6.32 -13.13 -1.79
N LEU A 117 5.83 -12.51 -0.71
CA LEU A 117 4.65 -11.64 -0.74
C LEU A 117 4.77 -10.47 -1.73
N PHE A 118 5.94 -9.80 -1.77
CA PHE A 118 6.14 -8.68 -2.69
C PHE A 118 6.59 -9.13 -4.08
N GLU A 119 7.23 -10.30 -4.22
CA GLU A 119 7.45 -10.91 -5.53
C GLU A 119 6.14 -11.24 -6.24
N GLU A 120 5.22 -11.87 -5.51
CA GLU A 120 3.86 -12.14 -5.97
C GLU A 120 3.12 -10.84 -6.27
N ALA A 121 3.27 -9.80 -5.44
CA ALA A 121 2.65 -8.51 -5.71
C ALA A 121 3.12 -7.88 -7.02
N VAL A 122 4.41 -7.92 -7.33
CA VAL A 122 4.94 -7.43 -8.62
C VAL A 122 4.41 -8.30 -9.77
N ALA A 123 4.42 -9.62 -9.63
CA ALA A 123 3.92 -10.54 -10.65
C ALA A 123 2.42 -10.30 -10.96
N ASP A 124 1.60 -10.20 -9.93
CA ASP A 124 0.16 -9.93 -10.03
C ASP A 124 -0.11 -8.59 -10.71
N MET A 125 0.58 -7.52 -10.29
CA MET A 125 0.37 -6.19 -10.89
C MET A 125 0.84 -6.14 -12.35
N LYS A 126 1.90 -6.90 -12.71
CA LYS A 126 2.36 -7.01 -14.10
C LYS A 126 1.33 -7.76 -14.95
N ALA A 127 0.84 -8.89 -14.45
CA ALA A 127 -0.20 -9.68 -15.13
C ALA A 127 -1.51 -8.90 -15.30
N ALA A 128 -1.89 -8.12 -14.29
CA ALA A 128 -3.09 -7.28 -14.31
C ALA A 128 -2.93 -5.98 -15.13
N GLN A 129 -1.72 -5.67 -15.63
CA GLN A 129 -1.40 -4.39 -16.27
C GLN A 129 -1.86 -3.20 -15.39
N ALA A 130 -1.50 -3.27 -14.11
CA ALA A 130 -1.92 -2.27 -13.13
C ALA A 130 -1.43 -0.86 -13.50
N PRO A 131 -2.14 0.20 -13.08
CA PRO A 131 -1.71 1.58 -13.32
C PRO A 131 -0.28 1.84 -12.83
N ASP A 132 0.46 2.71 -13.52
CA ASP A 132 1.87 3.03 -13.21
C ASP A 132 2.08 3.34 -11.74
N PHE A 133 1.18 4.13 -11.13
CA PHE A 133 1.27 4.44 -9.72
C PHE A 133 1.33 3.18 -8.84
N VAL A 134 0.48 2.18 -9.12
CA VAL A 134 0.42 0.92 -8.35
C VAL A 134 1.64 0.05 -8.65
N MET A 135 2.06 -0.01 -9.92
CA MET A 135 3.29 -0.71 -10.31
C MET A 135 4.51 -0.16 -9.58
N GLY A 136 4.67 1.16 -9.56
CA GLY A 136 5.74 1.84 -8.84
C GLY A 136 5.73 1.52 -7.35
N VAL A 137 4.55 1.43 -6.71
CA VAL A 137 4.44 1.06 -5.29
C VAL A 137 4.93 -0.38 -5.02
N VAL A 138 4.52 -1.37 -5.82
CA VAL A 138 4.93 -2.76 -5.57
C VAL A 138 6.41 -3.00 -5.89
N LEU A 139 6.94 -2.34 -6.93
CA LEU A 139 8.37 -2.37 -7.25
C LEU A 139 9.21 -1.72 -6.16
N TYR A 140 8.77 -0.57 -5.64
CA TYR A 140 9.43 0.10 -4.52
C TYR A 140 9.48 -0.80 -3.28
N ASN A 141 8.36 -1.42 -2.92
CA ASN A 141 8.31 -2.33 -1.77
C ASN A 141 9.21 -3.57 -1.97
N LEU A 142 9.31 -4.10 -3.19
CA LEU A 142 10.25 -5.19 -3.44
C LEU A 142 11.71 -4.71 -3.39
N ALA A 143 11.98 -3.47 -3.82
CA ALA A 143 13.31 -2.86 -3.72
C ALA A 143 13.75 -2.72 -2.25
N THR A 144 12.86 -2.31 -1.35
CA THR A 144 13.18 -2.22 0.09
C THR A 144 13.51 -3.60 0.68
N VAL A 145 12.76 -4.64 0.32
CA VAL A 145 13.09 -6.03 0.71
C VAL A 145 14.47 -6.44 0.22
N ARG A 146 14.80 -6.18 -1.05
CA ARG A 146 16.12 -6.52 -1.60
C ARG A 146 17.25 -5.77 -0.90
N ALA A 147 17.03 -4.52 -0.54
CA ALA A 147 18.00 -3.75 0.21
C ALA A 147 18.25 -4.37 1.60
N GLN A 148 17.19 -4.72 2.33
CA GLN A 148 17.27 -5.38 3.64
C GLN A 148 17.91 -6.79 3.58
N GLU A 149 17.79 -7.48 2.43
CA GLU A 149 18.48 -8.77 2.17
C GLU A 149 19.98 -8.60 1.80
N GLY A 150 20.48 -7.36 1.68
CA GLY A 150 21.82 -7.07 1.19
C GLY A 150 21.99 -7.27 -0.31
N ARG A 151 20.90 -7.53 -1.06
CA ARG A 151 20.89 -7.70 -2.52
C ARG A 151 20.88 -6.35 -3.22
N LYS A 152 22.00 -5.62 -3.09
CA LYS A 152 22.11 -4.20 -3.48
C LYS A 152 21.80 -3.95 -4.96
N ASP A 153 22.30 -4.79 -5.86
CA ASP A 153 22.10 -4.62 -7.29
C ASP A 153 20.62 -4.77 -7.67
N ASP A 154 19.95 -5.82 -7.16
CA ASP A 154 18.53 -6.04 -7.39
C ASP A 154 17.67 -4.91 -6.81
N ALA A 155 18.02 -4.41 -5.62
CA ALA A 155 17.33 -3.29 -5.00
C ALA A 155 17.39 -2.02 -5.86
N LEU A 156 18.57 -1.72 -6.42
CA LEU A 156 18.79 -0.55 -7.27
C LEU A 156 18.05 -0.66 -8.61
N ASP A 157 18.03 -1.86 -9.20
CA ASP A 157 17.33 -2.09 -10.46
C ASP A 157 15.81 -1.95 -10.28
N LEU A 158 15.26 -2.53 -9.22
CA LEU A 158 13.84 -2.39 -8.87
C LEU A 158 13.48 -0.95 -8.50
N LEU A 159 14.33 -0.24 -7.74
CA LEU A 159 14.08 1.16 -7.40
C LEU A 159 14.10 2.06 -8.65
N ARG A 160 14.99 1.79 -9.61
CA ARG A 160 15.01 2.50 -10.89
C ARG A 160 13.72 2.28 -11.68
N GLU A 161 13.24 1.03 -11.75
CA GLU A 161 11.96 0.69 -12.39
C GLU A 161 10.79 1.38 -11.65
N ALA A 162 10.80 1.36 -10.31
CA ALA A 162 9.79 2.03 -9.50
C ALA A 162 9.72 3.54 -9.76
N ILE A 163 10.87 4.23 -9.84
CA ILE A 163 10.96 5.66 -10.14
C ILE A 163 10.49 5.97 -11.56
N ALA A 164 10.73 5.07 -12.53
CA ALA A 164 10.23 5.26 -13.89
C ALA A 164 8.69 5.27 -13.96
N HIS A 165 8.03 4.44 -13.15
CA HIS A 165 6.57 4.43 -13.02
C HIS A 165 6.03 5.54 -12.09
N ARG A 166 6.79 5.88 -11.05
CA ARG A 166 6.39 6.80 -9.97
C ARG A 166 7.55 7.73 -9.63
N PRO A 167 7.75 8.84 -10.37
CA PRO A 167 8.91 9.71 -10.20
C PRO A 167 9.07 10.32 -8.79
N ASP A 168 7.96 10.54 -8.08
CA ASP A 168 7.95 11.02 -6.70
C ASP A 168 8.55 10.03 -5.69
N ALA A 169 8.68 8.74 -6.06
CA ALA A 169 9.36 7.73 -5.25
C ALA A 169 10.84 8.06 -5.00
N ARG A 170 11.45 8.91 -5.84
CA ARG A 170 12.82 9.40 -5.68
C ARG A 170 13.04 10.08 -4.33
N ALA A 171 12.14 11.00 -3.97
CA ALA A 171 12.22 11.74 -2.71
C ALA A 171 11.95 10.83 -1.51
N ASN A 172 11.01 9.87 -1.66
CA ASN A 172 10.70 8.89 -0.61
C ASN A 172 11.93 8.01 -0.32
N ALA A 173 12.58 7.47 -1.35
CA ALA A 173 13.74 6.60 -1.19
C ALA A 173 14.90 7.29 -0.46
N ALA A 174 15.12 8.59 -0.69
CA ALA A 174 16.19 9.34 -0.04
C ALA A 174 16.06 9.37 1.50
N GLY A 175 14.83 9.40 2.02
CA GLY A 175 14.54 9.44 3.45
C GLY A 175 14.28 8.08 4.09
N ASP A 176 14.02 7.05 3.29
CA ASP A 176 13.63 5.73 3.77
C ASP A 176 14.77 5.03 4.52
N SER A 177 14.47 4.47 5.69
CA SER A 177 15.43 3.68 6.47
C SER A 177 15.66 2.29 5.90
N ASP A 178 14.71 1.76 5.12
CA ASP A 178 14.83 0.42 4.54
C ASP A 178 15.93 0.35 3.47
N PHE A 179 16.32 1.51 2.92
CA PHE A 179 17.49 1.64 2.04
C PHE A 179 18.78 2.03 2.79
N GLY A 180 18.82 1.91 4.12
CA GLY A 180 19.96 2.33 4.95
C GLY A 180 21.31 1.82 4.43
N ASP A 181 21.39 0.55 4.05
CA ASP A 181 22.60 -0.11 3.54
C ASP A 181 23.05 0.36 2.14
N LEU A 182 22.21 1.14 1.45
CA LEU A 182 22.48 1.71 0.14
C LEU A 182 22.88 3.19 0.20
N ARG A 183 22.79 3.86 1.36
CA ARG A 183 23.00 5.32 1.46
C ARG A 183 24.37 5.79 1.00
N GLU A 184 25.39 4.94 1.11
CA GLU A 184 26.75 5.23 0.66
C GLU A 184 27.03 4.73 -0.77
N ASP A 185 26.11 3.97 -1.38
CA ASP A 185 26.26 3.51 -2.77
C ASP A 185 26.05 4.70 -3.72
N ALA A 186 27.07 5.02 -4.52
CA ALA A 186 27.04 6.14 -5.46
C ALA A 186 25.86 6.05 -6.45
N ARG A 187 25.43 4.84 -6.81
CA ARG A 187 24.28 4.62 -7.70
C ARG A 187 22.97 4.98 -7.02
N PHE A 188 22.83 4.65 -5.73
CA PHE A 188 21.67 5.03 -4.93
C PHE A 188 21.58 6.54 -4.75
N VAL A 189 22.72 7.16 -4.40
CA VAL A 189 22.83 8.62 -4.27
C VAL A 189 22.43 9.30 -5.57
N GLU A 190 22.88 8.81 -6.73
CA GLU A 190 22.48 9.36 -8.02
C GLU A 190 20.99 9.15 -8.34
N LEU A 191 20.44 7.97 -8.03
CA LEU A 191 19.02 7.67 -8.24
C LEU A 191 18.09 8.54 -7.39
N THR A 192 18.56 9.02 -6.24
CA THR A 192 17.76 9.75 -5.24
C THR A 192 17.95 11.27 -5.24
N LYS A 193 18.94 11.80 -5.98
CA LYS A 193 19.11 13.26 -6.17
C LYS A 193 17.91 13.87 -6.90
N ALA A 194 17.25 14.84 -6.28
CA ALA A 194 16.17 15.62 -6.90
C ALA A 194 16.62 16.41 -8.12
#